data_AF-F4C304-F1
#
_entry.id   AF-F4C304-F1
#
_cell.length_a   1.000
_cell.length_b   1.000
_cell.length_c   1.000
_cell.angle_alpha   90.00
_cell.angle_beta   90.00
_cell.angle_gamma   90.00
#
_symmetry.space_group_name_H-M   'P 1'
#
loop_
_entity.id
_entity.type
_entity.pdbx_description
1 polymer ?
#
loop_
_entity_poly.entity_id
_entity_poly.type
_entity_poly.pdbx_seq_one_letter_code
_entity_poly.pdbx_strand_id
1 'polypeptide(L)'
;MKTTLKLLILVPFLFFFVGCSSSKQAVSSSSPSSGQWKRGVKGQWVLNSVEKKNFPSGANVKRIFDEAPIDCFIGSTWNLIANGKGTITFSTDGELCAPGATRDIFWSIYEPENGGEAQFQFKKLYPGEKAKNVTEGYRLDLAYADEQTFTLQMPVNTGGNNDSFLEFKFSKR
;
A
#
# COMPACT_ATOMS: atom_id res chain seq x y z
N MET A 1 87.35 -8.43 8.40
CA MET A 1 87.37 -9.44 9.49
C MET A 1 87.10 -8.71 10.80
N LYS A 2 86.16 -9.22 11.61
CA LYS A 2 85.91 -8.91 13.04
C LYS A 2 85.12 -7.60 13.30
N THR A 3 83.82 -7.73 13.63
CA THR A 3 83.18 -7.56 14.97
C THR A 3 83.16 -6.07 15.40
N THR A 4 82.08 -5.44 15.87
CA THR A 4 80.99 -5.87 16.76
C THR A 4 80.04 -4.68 16.99
N LEU A 5 78.77 -4.98 17.30
CA LEU A 5 77.96 -4.40 18.38
C LEU A 5 77.77 -2.87 18.48
N LYS A 6 76.51 -2.42 18.35
CA LYS A 6 75.82 -1.25 18.97
C LYS A 6 74.52 -1.02 18.16
N LEU A 7 73.37 -0.59 18.67
CA LEU A 7 72.95 -0.06 19.96
C LEU A 7 71.41 -0.19 19.97
N LEU A 8 70.82 -0.50 21.14
CA LEU A 8 69.39 -0.40 21.40
C LEU A 8 68.86 1.00 21.04
N ILE A 9 67.81 1.10 20.23
CA ILE A 9 66.99 2.32 20.11
C ILE A 9 65.54 1.95 20.44
N LEU A 10 65.04 2.58 21.51
CA LEU A 10 63.68 2.55 22.00
C LEU A 10 62.69 2.99 20.89
N VAL A 11 61.74 2.14 20.54
CA VAL A 11 60.61 2.48 19.66
C VAL A 11 59.43 2.91 20.53
N PRO A 12 58.86 4.12 20.35
CA PRO A 12 57.70 4.54 21.10
C PRO A 12 56.43 3.84 20.60
N PHE A 13 55.67 3.36 21.58
CA PHE A 13 54.39 2.66 21.47
C PHE A 13 53.31 3.60 20.92
N LEU A 14 52.93 3.45 19.64
CA LEU A 14 51.73 4.08 19.09
C LEU A 14 50.50 3.19 19.34
N PHE A 15 49.68 3.58 20.31
CA PHE A 15 48.31 3.07 20.46
C PHE A 15 47.43 3.66 19.34
N PHE A 16 47.18 2.88 18.29
CA PHE A 16 46.05 3.12 17.40
C PHE A 16 44.80 2.50 18.03
N PHE A 17 43.91 3.34 18.56
CA PHE A 17 42.55 2.95 18.88
C PHE A 17 41.79 2.71 17.56
N VAL A 18 41.72 1.44 17.13
CA VAL A 18 40.75 1.00 16.12
C VAL A 18 39.38 0.96 16.78
N GLY A 19 38.68 2.09 16.74
CA GLY A 19 37.26 2.15 17.02
C GLY A 19 36.50 1.56 15.83
N CYS A 20 36.24 0.25 15.87
CA CYS A 20 35.23 -0.34 15.01
C CYS A 20 33.86 0.11 15.52
N SER A 21 33.37 1.23 15.01
CA SER A 21 31.96 1.56 15.06
C SER A 21 31.25 0.50 14.23
N SER A 22 30.91 -0.61 14.88
CA SER A 22 29.84 -1.47 14.40
C SER A 22 28.58 -0.61 14.45
N SER A 23 28.32 0.13 13.37
CA SER A 23 26.97 0.59 13.07
C SER A 23 26.14 -0.68 13.00
N LYS A 24 25.52 -1.04 14.13
CA LYS A 24 24.40 -1.97 14.15
C LYS A 24 23.33 -1.29 13.32
N GLN A 25 23.38 -1.53 12.02
CA GLN A 25 22.27 -1.29 11.13
C GLN A 25 21.22 -2.29 11.57
N ALA A 26 20.43 -1.86 12.56
CA ALA A 26 19.21 -2.54 12.92
C ALA A 26 18.35 -2.50 11.66
N VAL A 27 18.35 -3.60 10.91
CA VAL A 27 17.29 -3.86 9.94
C VAL A 27 16.07 -4.19 10.79
N SER A 28 15.43 -3.14 11.33
CA SER A 28 14.07 -3.27 11.82
C SER A 28 13.23 -3.54 10.59
N SER A 29 12.71 -4.76 10.47
CA SER A 29 11.58 -5.11 9.62
C SER A 29 10.34 -4.39 10.16
N SER A 30 10.35 -3.06 10.13
CA SER A 30 9.22 -2.20 10.48
C SER A 30 8.29 -2.13 9.28
N SER A 31 6.99 -2.35 9.52
CA SER A 31 5.95 -2.13 8.51
C SER A 31 6.10 -0.73 7.88
N PRO A 32 5.85 -0.55 6.57
CA PRO A 32 6.03 0.76 5.94
C PRO A 32 5.16 1.83 6.60
N SER A 33 5.71 3.03 6.79
CA SER A 33 4.95 4.19 7.26
C SER A 33 3.88 4.63 6.25
N SER A 34 2.89 5.39 6.71
CA SER A 34 1.84 6.00 5.87
C SER A 34 2.43 6.84 4.74
N GLY A 35 3.54 7.53 5.00
CA GLY A 35 4.29 8.25 3.97
C GLY A 35 4.89 7.35 2.90
N GLN A 36 5.41 6.17 3.27
CA GLN A 36 5.92 5.17 2.32
C GLN A 36 4.77 4.56 1.51
N TRP A 37 3.69 4.14 2.17
CA TRP A 37 2.49 3.64 1.50
C TRP A 37 1.93 4.64 0.51
N LYS A 38 1.81 5.91 0.92
CA LYS A 38 1.30 6.98 0.05
C LYS A 38 2.18 7.21 -1.18
N ARG A 39 3.49 6.97 -1.10
CA ARG A 39 4.39 7.04 -2.25
C ARG A 39 4.22 5.86 -3.21
N GLY A 40 4.00 4.66 -2.68
CA GLY A 40 3.71 3.47 -3.50
C GLY A 40 2.34 3.56 -4.18
N VAL A 41 1.33 4.07 -3.49
CA VAL A 41 -0.06 4.08 -3.99
C VAL A 41 -0.37 5.26 -4.92
N LYS A 42 0.34 6.39 -4.83
CA LYS A 42 0.07 7.52 -5.74
C LYS A 42 0.37 7.15 -7.21
N GLY A 43 -0.44 7.64 -8.13
CA GLY A 43 -0.25 7.45 -9.57
C GLY A 43 -1.51 7.01 -10.30
N GLN A 44 -1.34 6.56 -11.54
CA GLN A 44 -2.41 6.02 -12.36
C GLN A 44 -2.27 4.50 -12.44
N TRP A 45 -3.39 3.82 -12.26
CA TRP A 45 -3.42 2.39 -12.06
C TRP A 45 -4.59 1.76 -12.79
N VAL A 46 -4.40 0.56 -13.31
CA VAL A 46 -5.48 -0.29 -13.82
C VAL A 46 -5.74 -1.38 -12.79
N LEU A 47 -7.01 -1.58 -12.43
CA LEU A 47 -7.41 -2.74 -11.64
C LEU A 47 -7.50 -3.97 -12.54
N ASN A 48 -6.55 -4.89 -12.43
CA ASN A 48 -6.45 -6.03 -13.33
C ASN A 48 -7.36 -7.19 -12.93
N SER A 49 -7.48 -7.44 -11.62
CA SER A 49 -8.32 -8.53 -11.12
C SER A 49 -8.83 -8.26 -9.71
N VAL A 50 -9.94 -8.91 -9.38
CA VAL A 50 -10.48 -9.01 -8.02
C VAL A 50 -10.73 -10.49 -7.72
N GLU A 51 -9.98 -11.04 -6.78
CA GLU A 51 -10.04 -12.47 -6.44
C GLU A 51 -10.74 -12.69 -5.09
N LYS A 52 -11.65 -13.67 -5.03
CA LYS A 52 -12.27 -14.10 -3.78
C LYS A 52 -11.32 -15.02 -3.02
N LYS A 53 -10.91 -14.65 -1.80
CA LYS A 53 -10.03 -15.45 -0.94
C LYS A 53 -10.79 -15.94 0.28
N ASN A 54 -10.69 -17.24 0.56
CA ASN A 54 -11.31 -17.93 1.70
C ASN A 54 -12.84 -17.91 1.75
N PHE A 55 -13.50 -17.65 0.61
CA PHE A 55 -14.96 -17.67 0.52
C PHE A 55 -15.51 -19.09 0.65
N PRO A 56 -16.57 -19.33 1.44
CA PRO A 56 -17.26 -20.61 1.44
C PRO A 56 -17.95 -20.85 0.09
N SER A 57 -18.15 -22.13 -0.26
CA SER A 57 -18.81 -22.50 -1.52
C SER A 57 -20.19 -21.84 -1.63
N GLY A 58 -20.46 -21.22 -2.77
CA GLY A 58 -21.73 -20.52 -3.04
C GLY A 58 -21.83 -19.10 -2.46
N ALA A 59 -20.86 -18.61 -1.67
CA ALA A 59 -20.87 -17.23 -1.22
C ALA A 59 -20.57 -16.25 -2.36
N ASN A 60 -21.36 -15.18 -2.42
CA ASN A 60 -21.29 -14.19 -3.47
C ASN A 60 -21.41 -12.77 -2.92
N VAL A 61 -20.54 -11.88 -3.42
CA VAL A 61 -20.62 -10.44 -3.21
C VAL A 61 -21.37 -9.84 -4.40
N LYS A 62 -22.57 -9.31 -4.16
CA LYS A 62 -23.40 -8.74 -5.23
C LYS A 62 -22.85 -7.41 -5.74
N ARG A 63 -22.41 -6.56 -4.82
CA ARG A 63 -21.87 -5.22 -5.12
C ARG A 63 -20.74 -4.91 -4.17
N ILE A 64 -19.81 -4.09 -4.64
CA ILE A 64 -18.75 -3.51 -3.82
C ILE A 64 -18.88 -1.99 -3.82
N PHE A 65 -18.40 -1.36 -2.75
CA PHE A 65 -18.47 0.08 -2.54
C PHE A 65 -19.87 0.68 -2.71
N ASP A 66 -20.91 -0.08 -2.40
CA ASP A 66 -22.33 0.29 -2.55
C ASP A 66 -22.67 0.91 -3.92
N GLU A 67 -21.99 0.46 -4.97
CA GLU A 67 -22.05 1.08 -6.29
C GLU A 67 -22.40 0.04 -7.35
N ALA A 68 -21.49 -0.88 -7.64
CA ALA A 68 -21.63 -1.79 -8.77
C ALA A 68 -21.09 -3.20 -8.45
N PRO A 69 -21.43 -4.21 -9.28
CA PRO A 69 -20.81 -5.53 -9.23
C PRO A 69 -19.28 -5.47 -9.40
N ILE A 70 -18.56 -6.51 -8.95
CA ILE A 70 -17.10 -6.59 -9.04
C ILE A 70 -16.61 -6.40 -10.48
N ASP A 71 -17.29 -7.00 -11.45
CA ASP A 71 -16.89 -7.00 -12.86
C ASP A 71 -16.88 -5.59 -13.47
N CYS A 72 -17.67 -4.67 -12.94
CA CYS A 72 -17.62 -3.27 -13.35
C CYS A 72 -16.27 -2.62 -13.03
N PHE A 73 -15.63 -3.01 -11.93
CA PHE A 73 -14.36 -2.42 -11.49
C PHE A 73 -13.16 -3.04 -12.17
N ILE A 74 -13.24 -4.28 -12.66
CA ILE A 74 -12.14 -4.91 -13.41
C ILE A 74 -11.90 -4.12 -14.71
N GLY A 75 -10.65 -3.74 -14.94
CA GLY A 75 -10.23 -2.86 -16.03
C GLY A 75 -10.40 -1.37 -15.74
N SER A 76 -11.03 -0.98 -14.63
CA SER A 76 -11.17 0.44 -14.27
C SER A 76 -9.83 1.10 -14.03
N THR A 77 -9.76 2.40 -14.28
CA THR A 77 -8.55 3.20 -14.04
C THR A 77 -8.70 4.08 -12.82
N TRP A 78 -7.73 3.97 -11.92
CA TRP A 78 -7.68 4.70 -10.66
C TRP A 78 -6.56 5.73 -10.76
N ASN A 79 -6.92 7.02 -10.74
CA ASN A 79 -5.96 8.11 -10.71
C ASN A 79 -5.88 8.66 -9.29
N LEU A 80 -4.77 8.43 -8.60
CA LEU A 80 -4.58 8.71 -7.18
C LEU A 80 -3.53 9.81 -6.99
N ILE A 81 -3.98 11.05 -6.81
CA ILE A 81 -3.12 12.23 -6.69
C ILE A 81 -2.65 12.37 -5.24
N ALA A 82 -1.37 12.74 -5.04
CA ALA A 82 -0.75 12.80 -3.72
C ALA A 82 -1.44 13.74 -2.71
N ASN A 83 -2.25 14.71 -3.17
CA ASN A 83 -3.04 15.58 -2.29
C ASN A 83 -4.37 14.95 -1.84
N GLY A 84 -4.60 13.67 -2.11
CA GLY A 84 -5.78 12.90 -1.73
C GLY A 84 -6.91 12.97 -2.76
N LYS A 85 -6.85 13.85 -3.77
CA LYS A 85 -7.83 13.78 -4.87
C LYS A 85 -7.60 12.51 -5.68
N GLY A 86 -8.67 11.90 -6.17
CA GLY A 86 -8.55 10.85 -7.15
C GLY A 86 -9.82 10.62 -7.95
N THR A 87 -9.73 9.75 -8.94
CA THR A 87 -10.86 9.31 -9.75
C THR A 87 -10.82 7.81 -10.00
N ILE A 88 -11.99 7.19 -10.14
CA ILE A 88 -12.16 5.83 -10.65
C ILE A 88 -12.94 5.94 -11.96
N THR A 89 -12.34 5.53 -13.07
CA THR A 89 -12.98 5.56 -14.40
C THR A 89 -13.28 4.15 -14.85
N PHE A 90 -14.55 3.84 -15.07
CA PHE A 90 -14.99 2.55 -15.57
C PHE A 90 -14.66 2.39 -17.05
N SER A 91 -14.27 1.19 -17.46
CA SER A 91 -13.94 0.84 -18.86
C SER A 91 -14.87 -0.22 -19.44
N THR A 92 -15.62 -0.90 -18.58
CA THR A 92 -16.54 -1.98 -18.93
C THR A 92 -17.99 -1.46 -18.93
N ASP A 93 -18.80 -2.02 -19.82
CA ASP A 93 -20.25 -1.85 -19.83
C ASP A 93 -20.92 -2.96 -19.03
N GLY A 94 -21.87 -2.63 -18.16
CA GLY A 94 -22.48 -3.61 -17.27
C GLY A 94 -23.61 -3.07 -16.41
N GLU A 95 -24.12 -3.90 -15.52
CA GLU A 95 -25.17 -3.50 -14.59
C GLU A 95 -24.61 -2.45 -13.61
N LEU A 96 -25.01 -1.18 -13.78
CA LEU A 96 -24.61 -0.02 -12.96
C LEU A 96 -23.21 0.55 -13.23
N CYS A 97 -22.61 0.22 -14.37
CA CYS A 97 -21.41 0.90 -14.86
C CYS A 97 -21.47 1.08 -16.38
N ALA A 98 -20.81 2.12 -16.87
CA ALA A 98 -20.69 2.38 -18.30
C ALA A 98 -19.26 2.84 -18.61
N PRO A 99 -18.72 2.52 -19.81
CA PRO A 99 -17.39 2.98 -20.19
C PRO A 99 -17.29 4.51 -20.16
N GLY A 100 -16.23 5.02 -19.53
CA GLY A 100 -15.99 6.45 -19.34
C GLY A 100 -16.73 7.08 -18.16
N ALA A 101 -17.69 6.37 -17.53
CA ALA A 101 -18.29 6.84 -16.29
C ALA A 101 -17.19 7.00 -15.23
N THR A 102 -17.17 8.16 -14.57
CA THR A 102 -16.10 8.56 -13.64
C THR A 102 -16.67 8.87 -12.27
N ARG A 103 -16.04 8.31 -11.24
CA ARG A 103 -16.31 8.60 -9.84
C ARG A 103 -15.18 9.42 -9.25
N ASP A 104 -15.50 10.62 -8.80
CA ASP A 104 -14.57 11.42 -8.00
C ASP A 104 -14.45 10.83 -6.60
N ILE A 105 -13.22 10.72 -6.12
CA ILE A 105 -12.91 10.22 -4.78
C ILE A 105 -11.94 11.14 -4.03
N PHE A 106 -11.98 11.04 -2.70
CA PHE A 106 -10.92 11.56 -1.84
C PHE A 106 -10.32 10.44 -1.01
N TRP A 107 -9.03 10.18 -1.19
CA TRP A 107 -8.31 9.06 -0.60
C TRP A 107 -7.20 9.49 0.36
N SER A 108 -6.86 8.59 1.28
CA SER A 108 -5.70 8.72 2.16
C SER A 108 -5.22 7.35 2.63
N ILE A 109 -4.06 7.32 3.28
CA ILE A 109 -3.63 6.16 4.06
C ILE A 109 -4.09 6.37 5.51
N TYR A 110 -4.73 5.37 6.07
CA TYR A 110 -5.12 5.31 7.48
C TYR A 110 -4.20 4.31 8.18
N GLU A 111 -3.61 4.72 9.30
CA GLU A 111 -2.83 3.84 10.17
C GLU A 111 -3.63 3.61 11.45
N PRO A 112 -4.05 2.38 11.75
CA PRO A 112 -4.71 2.07 13.00
C PRO A 112 -3.78 2.32 14.19
N GLU A 113 -4.26 3.04 15.20
CA GLU A 113 -3.46 3.41 16.38
C GLU A 113 -2.96 2.21 17.19
N ASN A 114 -3.64 1.06 17.08
CA ASN A 114 -3.34 -0.17 17.80
C ASN A 114 -2.36 -1.11 17.06
N GLY A 115 -1.65 -0.61 16.05
CA GLY A 115 -0.66 -1.41 15.30
C GLY A 115 -1.27 -2.39 14.29
N GLY A 116 -2.47 -2.11 13.79
CA GLY A 116 -3.07 -2.84 12.68
C GLY A 116 -2.45 -2.47 11.34
N GLU A 117 -2.78 -3.23 10.30
CA GLU A 117 -2.29 -2.97 8.94
C GLU A 117 -2.75 -1.59 8.44
N ALA A 118 -1.87 -0.92 7.69
CA ALA A 118 -2.22 0.34 7.05
C ALA A 118 -3.36 0.10 6.04
N GLN A 119 -4.29 1.04 5.96
CA GLN A 119 -5.48 0.90 5.12
C GLN A 119 -5.50 2.00 4.07
N PHE A 120 -5.72 1.62 2.81
CA PHE A 120 -6.19 2.56 1.81
C PHE A 120 -7.64 2.89 2.14
N GLN A 121 -7.90 4.16 2.43
CA GLN A 121 -9.26 4.64 2.65
C GLN A 121 -9.66 5.66 1.60
N PHE A 122 -10.91 5.62 1.16
CA PHE A 122 -11.43 6.64 0.26
C PHE A 122 -12.91 6.93 0.50
N LYS A 123 -13.33 8.11 0.07
CA LYS A 123 -14.72 8.56 0.05
C LYS A 123 -15.12 8.85 -1.39
N LYS A 124 -16.35 8.54 -1.76
CA LYS A 124 -16.96 9.00 -3.01
C LYS A 124 -17.39 10.45 -2.83
N LEU A 125 -17.20 11.27 -3.87
CA LEU A 125 -17.65 12.66 -3.89
C LEU A 125 -18.70 12.84 -4.98
N TYR A 126 -19.81 13.45 -4.61
CA TYR A 126 -20.84 13.92 -5.54
C TYR A 126 -20.64 15.40 -5.89
N PRO A 127 -21.23 15.88 -7.01
CA PRO A 127 -21.11 17.28 -7.41
C PRO A 127 -21.46 18.26 -6.28
N GLY A 128 -20.53 19.18 -6.01
CA GLY A 128 -20.69 20.20 -4.96
C GLY A 128 -20.27 19.78 -3.55
N GLU A 129 -19.96 18.50 -3.33
CA GLU A 129 -19.51 18.03 -2.02
C GLU A 129 -18.06 18.42 -1.72
N LYS A 130 -17.78 18.65 -0.44
CA LYS A 130 -16.42 18.82 0.07
C LYS A 130 -16.06 17.57 0.87
N ALA A 131 -14.91 16.96 0.59
CA ALA A 131 -14.46 15.72 1.23
C ALA A 131 -14.48 15.74 2.77
N LYS A 132 -14.29 16.91 3.38
CA LYS A 132 -14.36 17.10 4.84
C LYS A 132 -15.77 16.95 5.42
N ASN A 133 -16.82 17.12 4.60
CA ASN A 133 -18.22 17.01 5.01
C ASN A 133 -18.78 15.60 4.74
N VAL A 134 -18.10 14.78 3.94
CA VAL A 134 -18.50 13.39 3.67
C VAL A 134 -18.00 12.52 4.80
N THR A 135 -18.89 11.82 5.50
CA THR A 135 -18.54 10.95 6.64
C THR A 135 -18.45 9.48 6.27
N GLU A 136 -19.13 9.08 5.20
CA GLU A 136 -19.12 7.71 4.68
C GLU A 136 -17.88 7.46 3.80
N GLY A 137 -17.38 6.23 3.81
CA GLY A 137 -16.23 5.85 3.03
C GLY A 137 -15.91 4.36 3.17
N TYR A 138 -14.87 3.96 2.47
CA TYR A 138 -14.43 2.58 2.37
C TYR A 138 -12.99 2.47 2.84
N ARG A 139 -12.65 1.31 3.42
CA ARG A 139 -11.31 0.97 3.86
C ARG A 139 -10.95 -0.41 3.33
N LEU A 140 -9.74 -0.51 2.80
CA LEU A 140 -9.13 -1.75 2.34
C LEU A 140 -7.73 -1.82 2.91
N ASP A 141 -7.33 -2.99 3.36
CA ASP A 141 -5.99 -3.22 3.89
C ASP A 141 -4.97 -3.15 2.75
N LEU A 142 -3.84 -2.48 3.00
CA LEU A 142 -2.73 -2.39 2.06
C LEU A 142 -1.83 -3.61 2.24
N ALA A 143 -2.00 -4.59 1.36
CA ALA A 143 -1.19 -5.81 1.39
C ALA A 143 0.20 -5.60 0.75
N TYR A 144 0.27 -4.78 -0.31
CA TYR A 144 1.52 -4.55 -1.05
C TYR A 144 1.44 -3.25 -1.86
N ALA A 145 2.55 -2.53 -2.03
CA ALA A 145 2.67 -1.41 -2.96
C ALA A 145 4.13 -1.12 -3.30
N ASP A 146 4.42 -1.01 -4.59
CA ASP A 146 5.68 -0.52 -5.12
C ASP A 146 5.45 0.47 -6.28
N GLU A 147 6.45 0.70 -7.12
CA GLU A 147 6.34 1.63 -8.23
C GLU A 147 5.47 1.11 -9.39
N GLN A 148 5.28 -0.20 -9.49
CA GLN A 148 4.69 -0.89 -10.65
C GLN A 148 3.35 -1.56 -10.35
N THR A 149 3.13 -1.98 -9.11
CA THR A 149 1.94 -2.72 -8.68
C THR A 149 1.56 -2.36 -7.25
N PHE A 150 0.28 -2.52 -6.92
CA PHE A 150 -0.15 -2.55 -5.53
C PHE A 150 -1.37 -3.47 -5.37
N THR A 151 -1.55 -3.95 -4.14
CA THR A 151 -2.59 -4.90 -3.78
C THR A 151 -3.37 -4.37 -2.59
N LEU A 152 -4.70 -4.33 -2.74
CA LEU A 152 -5.63 -4.02 -1.66
C LEU A 152 -6.43 -5.27 -1.28
N GLN A 153 -6.78 -5.38 -0.01
CA GLN A 153 -7.66 -6.43 0.50
C GLN A 153 -8.89 -5.81 1.15
N MET A 154 -10.08 -6.19 0.69
CA MET A 154 -11.34 -5.77 1.30
C MET A 154 -11.90 -6.95 2.11
N PRO A 155 -11.88 -6.89 3.45
CA PRO A 155 -12.54 -7.91 4.28
C PRO A 155 -14.03 -7.99 3.94
N VAL A 156 -14.54 -9.22 3.86
CA VAL A 156 -15.94 -9.51 3.58
C VAL A 156 -16.45 -10.50 4.61
N ASN A 157 -17.50 -10.12 5.33
CA ASN A 157 -18.18 -11.06 6.22
C ASN A 157 -19.09 -11.99 5.40
N THR A 158 -18.70 -13.25 5.25
CA THR A 158 -19.47 -14.27 4.52
C THR A 158 -20.17 -15.27 5.45
N GLY A 159 -20.36 -14.93 6.73
CA GLY A 159 -21.09 -15.77 7.70
C GLY A 159 -20.44 -17.11 8.06
N GLY A 160 -19.21 -17.36 7.60
CA GLY A 160 -18.44 -18.58 7.87
C GLY A 160 -17.15 -18.28 8.63
N ASN A 161 -16.15 -17.74 7.92
CA ASN A 161 -14.83 -17.39 8.46
C ASN A 161 -14.64 -15.86 8.42
N ASN A 162 -14.02 -15.31 9.47
CA ASN A 162 -13.70 -13.87 9.57
C ASN A 162 -12.54 -13.43 8.65
N ASP A 163 -11.94 -14.38 7.92
CA ASP A 163 -10.74 -14.17 7.11
C ASP A 163 -11.05 -14.16 5.60
N SER A 164 -12.33 -14.02 5.22
CA SER A 164 -12.74 -13.90 3.83
C SER A 164 -12.49 -12.49 3.33
N PHE A 165 -11.85 -12.33 2.17
CA PHE A 165 -11.59 -11.02 1.59
C PHE A 165 -11.57 -11.05 0.06
N LEU A 166 -11.81 -9.89 -0.54
CA LEU A 166 -11.59 -9.63 -1.95
C LEU A 166 -10.21 -9.02 -2.13
N GLU A 167 -9.37 -9.64 -2.96
CA GLU A 167 -8.02 -9.19 -3.26
C GLU A 167 -8.00 -8.45 -4.59
N PHE A 168 -7.68 -7.16 -4.56
CA PHE A 168 -7.64 -6.26 -5.71
C PHE A 168 -6.19 -6.09 -6.17
N LYS A 169 -5.88 -6.47 -7.40
CA LYS A 169 -4.52 -6.38 -7.95
C LYS A 169 -4.42 -5.29 -9.00
N PHE A 170 -3.58 -4.31 -8.75
CA PHE A 170 -3.38 -3.17 -9.63
C PHE A 170 -2.00 -3.21 -10.29
N SER A 171 -1.92 -2.70 -11.51
CA SER A 171 -0.65 -2.39 -12.20
C SER A 171 -0.65 -0.95 -12.67
N LYS A 172 0.55 -0.39 -12.83
CA LYS A 172 0.71 0.95 -13.37
C LYS A 172 0.07 1.06 -14.75
N ARG A 173 -0.60 2.18 -15.00
CA ARG A 173 -1.14 2.56 -16.31
C ARG A 173 -0.11 3.33 -17.12
#